data_AF-A0A2R6NXA0-F1
#
_entry.id   AF-A0A2R6NXA0-F1
#
_cell.length_a   1.000
_cell.length_b   1.000
_cell.length_c   1.000
_cell.angle_alpha   90.00
_cell.angle_beta   90.00
_cell.angle_gamma   90.00
#
_symmetry.space_group_name_H-M   'P 1'
#
loop_
_entity.id
_entity.type
_entity.pdbx_description
1 polymer ?
#
loop_
_entity_poly.entity_id
_entity_poly.type
_entity_poly.pdbx_seq_one_letter_code
_entity_poly.pdbx_strand_id
1 'polypeptide(L)'
;MSYVLIAETDTDLTLTPDDPIATTITTSVGEILYQVLTGTQGGGRVTQVRNACNEVIGSLGWGAGVPDKVLVGNSRKPISMPSWMKKSAIPFD
;
A
#
# COMPACT_ATOMS: atom_id res chain seq x y z
N MET A 1 -14.70 -17.13 -23.36
CA MET A 1 -14.40 -15.90 -22.60
C MET A 1 -14.72 -16.22 -21.16
N SER A 2 -13.72 -16.64 -20.40
CA SER A 2 -13.90 -17.28 -19.10
C SER A 2 -13.68 -16.23 -18.02
N TYR A 3 -14.71 -15.98 -17.20
CA TYR A 3 -14.56 -15.16 -16.00
C TYR A 3 -14.00 -16.04 -14.88
N VAL A 4 -12.87 -15.63 -14.31
CA VAL A 4 -12.38 -16.20 -13.05
C VAL A 4 -13.13 -15.50 -11.93
N LEU A 5 -14.02 -16.23 -11.26
CA LEU A 5 -14.61 -15.81 -10.00
C LEU A 5 -13.52 -15.96 -8.94
N ILE A 6 -12.94 -14.85 -8.50
CA ILE A 6 -12.13 -14.86 -7.27
C ILE A 6 -13.15 -14.94 -6.14
N ALA A 7 -13.27 -16.12 -5.53
CA ALA A 7 -14.05 -16.26 -4.31
C ALA A 7 -13.51 -15.30 -3.26
N GLU A 8 -14.40 -14.61 -2.54
CA GLU A 8 -14.05 -13.92 -1.28
C GLU A 8 -13.62 -14.97 -0.26
N THR A 9 -12.39 -15.44 -0.37
CA THR A 9 -11.72 -16.16 0.70
C THR A 9 -11.12 -15.11 1.61
N ASP A 10 -11.42 -15.20 2.91
CA ASP A 10 -10.70 -14.49 3.97
C ASP A 10 -9.20 -14.69 3.69
N THR A 11 -8.58 -13.69 3.09
CA THR A 11 -7.21 -13.81 2.60
C THR A 11 -6.34 -13.25 3.70
N ASP A 12 -5.91 -14.13 4.60
CA ASP A 12 -4.92 -13.78 5.61
C ASP A 12 -3.66 -13.28 4.91
N LEU A 13 -3.30 -12.04 5.19
CA LEU A 13 -2.09 -11.40 4.70
C LEU A 13 -1.06 -11.35 5.82
N THR A 14 0.15 -11.79 5.53
CA THR A 14 1.27 -11.75 6.48
C THR A 14 2.25 -10.65 6.07
N LEU A 15 2.69 -9.86 7.04
CA LEU A 15 3.75 -8.86 6.87
C LEU A 15 5.07 -9.47 7.39
N THR A 16 6.12 -9.46 6.57
CA THR A 16 7.46 -9.90 6.98
C THR A 16 8.55 -8.95 6.49
N PRO A 17 9.30 -8.29 7.40
CA PRO A 17 9.06 -8.23 8.85
C PRO A 17 7.72 -7.56 9.18
N ASP A 18 7.31 -7.65 10.45
CA ASP A 18 6.14 -6.92 10.96
C ASP A 18 6.47 -5.42 11.14
N ASP A 19 6.79 -4.78 10.02
CA ASP A 19 7.08 -3.35 9.91
C ASP A 19 6.36 -2.77 8.68
N PRO A 20 5.21 -2.10 8.85
CA PRO A 20 4.37 -1.65 7.74
C PRO A 20 5.03 -0.62 6.82
N ILE A 21 6.18 -0.06 7.19
CA ILE A 21 6.94 0.87 6.33
C ILE A 21 8.08 0.20 5.57
N ALA A 22 8.40 -1.06 5.88
CA ALA A 22 9.47 -1.85 5.27
C ALA A 22 9.16 -3.36 5.39
N THR A 23 8.20 -3.85 4.60
CA THR A 23 7.71 -5.23 4.70
C THR A 23 7.42 -5.85 3.34
N THR A 24 7.40 -7.18 3.30
CA THR A 24 6.80 -7.97 2.21
C THR A 24 5.43 -8.46 2.66
N ILE A 25 4.41 -8.24 1.84
CA ILE A 25 3.05 -8.72 2.07
C ILE A 25 2.87 -10.03 1.29
N THR A 26 2.61 -11.11 2.00
CA THR A 26 2.39 -12.45 1.42
C THR A 26 1.01 -13.00 1.74
N THR A 27 0.50 -13.90 0.91
CA THR A 27 -0.68 -14.73 1.23
C THR A 27 -0.35 -15.74 2.32
N SER A 28 -1.39 -16.38 2.88
CA SER A 28 -1.27 -17.50 3.82
C SER A 28 -0.49 -18.71 3.26
N VAL A 29 -0.42 -18.85 1.93
CA VAL A 29 0.35 -19.90 1.26
C VAL A 29 1.78 -19.46 0.90
N GLY A 30 2.18 -18.23 1.27
CA GLY A 30 3.53 -17.71 1.10
C GLY A 30 3.80 -17.03 -0.25
N GLU A 31 2.77 -16.78 -1.06
CA GLU A 31 2.94 -16.04 -2.31
C GLU A 31 3.17 -14.55 -2.03
N ILE A 32 4.22 -13.98 -2.63
CA ILE A 32 4.51 -12.55 -2.52
C ILE A 32 3.53 -11.78 -3.39
N LEU A 33 2.70 -10.94 -2.75
CA LEU A 33 1.79 -10.05 -3.45
C LEU A 33 2.40 -8.67 -3.64
N TYR A 34 2.95 -8.12 -2.56
CA TYR A 34 3.45 -6.75 -2.54
C TYR A 34 4.74 -6.59 -1.75
N GLN A 35 5.50 -5.57 -2.13
CA GLN A 35 6.63 -5.07 -1.36
C GLN A 35 6.37 -3.63 -0.92
N VAL A 36 6.58 -3.35 0.35
CA VAL A 36 6.46 -2.03 0.95
C VAL A 36 7.84 -1.52 1.33
N LEU A 37 8.21 -0.35 0.83
CA LEU A 37 9.51 0.25 1.08
C LEU A 37 9.38 1.72 1.38
N THR A 38 10.12 2.19 2.37
CA THR A 38 10.23 3.61 2.70
C THR A 38 11.63 4.12 2.41
N GLY A 39 11.71 5.22 1.67
CA GLY A 39 12.98 5.85 1.33
C GLY A 39 12.82 7.35 1.06
N THR A 40 13.87 7.96 0.53
CA THR A 40 13.89 9.38 0.15
C THR A 40 13.71 9.51 -1.36
N GLN A 41 12.70 10.27 -1.79
CA GLN A 41 12.43 10.57 -3.20
C GLN A 41 12.07 12.05 -3.35
N GLY A 42 12.73 12.76 -4.27
CA GLY A 42 12.42 14.16 -4.57
C GLY A 42 12.59 15.11 -3.37
N GLY A 43 13.51 14.79 -2.44
CA GLY A 43 13.75 15.59 -1.23
C GLY A 43 12.79 15.34 -0.07
N GLY A 44 11.82 14.42 -0.22
CA GLY A 44 10.90 14.01 0.83
C GLY A 44 10.99 12.52 1.14
N ARG A 45 10.49 12.11 2.31
CA ARG A 45 10.33 10.70 2.66
C ARG A 45 9.06 10.16 2.00
N VAL A 46 9.13 8.98 1.39
CA VAL A 46 8.02 8.35 0.68
C VAL A 46 8.00 6.85 1.01
N THR A 47 6.82 6.33 1.37
CA THR A 47 6.54 4.89 1.43
C THR A 47 5.85 4.48 0.14
N GLN A 48 6.28 3.39 -0.49
CA GLN A 48 5.71 2.89 -1.73
C GLN A 48 5.26 1.44 -1.54
N VAL A 49 4.12 1.11 -2.14
CA VAL A 49 3.64 -0.27 -2.30
C VAL A 49 3.85 -0.67 -3.75
N ARG A 50 4.55 -1.79 -3.96
CA ARG A 50 4.88 -2.31 -5.29
C ARG A 50 4.29 -3.69 -5.49
N ASN A 51 3.82 -3.98 -6.70
CA ASN A 51 3.38 -5.31 -7.10
C ASN A 51 4.57 -6.21 -7.47
N ALA A 52 4.30 -7.48 -7.81
CA ALA A 52 5.31 -8.44 -8.26
C ALA A 52 6.07 -8.01 -9.53
N CYS A 53 5.51 -7.11 -10.34
CA CYS A 53 6.18 -6.52 -11.50
C CYS A 53 7.07 -5.30 -11.14
N ASN A 54 7.23 -5.01 -9.84
CA ASN A 54 7.95 -3.85 -9.31
C ASN A 54 7.32 -2.50 -9.72
N GLU A 55 6.05 -2.50 -10.13
CA GLU A 55 5.28 -1.29 -10.42
C GLU A 55 4.71 -0.70 -9.13
N VAL A 56 4.81 0.63 -8.96
CA VAL A 56 4.25 1.33 -7.80
C VAL A 56 2.74 1.44 -7.97
N ILE A 57 1.99 0.72 -7.13
CA ILE A 57 0.52 0.73 -7.13
C ILE A 57 -0.06 1.70 -6.10
N GLY A 58 0.79 2.25 -5.23
CA GLY A 58 0.40 3.29 -4.29
C GLY A 58 1.62 3.85 -3.57
N SER A 59 1.49 5.09 -3.08
CA SER A 59 2.52 5.72 -2.28
C SER A 59 1.93 6.63 -1.21
N LEU A 60 2.67 6.76 -0.12
CA LEU A 60 2.43 7.70 0.95
C LEU A 60 3.62 8.66 1.02
N GLY A 61 3.37 9.92 0.67
CA GLY A 61 4.29 11.02 0.88
C GLY A 61 4.22 11.51 2.32
N TRP A 62 5.38 11.71 2.94
CA TRP A 62 5.52 12.22 4.29
C TRP A 62 5.89 13.71 4.22
N GLY A 63 5.21 14.54 5.02
CA GLY A 63 5.52 15.95 5.22
C GLY A 63 6.60 16.15 6.29
N ALA A 64 6.38 17.08 7.22
CA ALA A 64 7.25 17.35 8.37
C ALA A 64 7.22 16.22 9.42
N GLY A 65 7.60 15.00 9.01
CA GLY A 65 7.60 13.81 9.85
C GLY A 65 6.26 13.07 9.94
N VAL A 66 5.19 13.60 9.37
CA VAL A 66 3.84 13.00 9.40
C VAL A 66 3.34 12.61 8.01
N PRO A 67 2.49 11.57 7.89
CA PRO A 67 1.81 11.24 6.64
C PRO A 67 1.01 12.43 6.08
N ASP A 68 1.23 12.81 4.81
CA ASP A 68 0.61 13.99 4.20
C ASP A 68 -0.31 13.61 3.02
N LYS A 69 0.23 12.86 2.06
CA LYS A 69 -0.41 12.64 0.76
C LYS A 69 -0.38 11.18 0.35
N VAL A 70 -1.52 10.66 -0.08
CA VAL A 70 -1.67 9.32 -0.63
C VAL A 70 -1.86 9.41 -2.14
N LEU A 71 -1.13 8.59 -2.88
CA LEU A 71 -1.34 8.35 -4.30
C LEU A 71 -1.71 6.88 -4.50
N VAL A 72 -2.73 6.60 -5.31
CA VAL A 72 -3.17 5.22 -5.62
C VAL A 72 -3.17 5.01 -7.12
N GLY A 73 -2.54 3.93 -7.56
CA GLY A 73 -2.35 3.56 -8.95
C GLY A 73 -1.78 4.69 -9.78
N ASN A 74 -2.33 4.85 -10.99
CA ASN A 74 -1.95 5.90 -11.94
C ASN A 74 -2.70 7.22 -11.72
N SER A 75 -3.29 7.45 -10.53
CA SER A 75 -3.97 8.72 -10.25
C SER A 75 -2.99 9.88 -10.42
N ARG A 76 -3.39 10.90 -11.17
CA ARG A 76 -2.59 12.12 -11.34
C ARG A 76 -2.69 13.06 -10.15
N LYS A 77 -3.67 12.86 -9.25
CA LYS A 77 -3.95 13.76 -8.13
C LYS A 77 -3.75 13.02 -6.81
N PRO A 78 -2.75 13.42 -6.00
CA PRO A 78 -2.62 12.96 -4.63
C PRO A 78 -3.85 13.37 -3.81
N ILE A 79 -4.26 12.51 -2.90
CA ILE A 79 -5.33 12.74 -1.93
C ILE A 79 -4.67 13.07 -0.58
N SER A 80 -5.20 14.04 0.17
CA SER A 80 -4.67 14.29 1.51
C SER A 80 -4.98 13.13 2.45
N MET A 81 -4.08 12.83 3.38
CA MET A 81 -4.24 11.75 4.34
C MET A 81 -5.57 11.83 5.12
N PRO A 82 -6.02 13.01 5.62
CA PRO A 82 -7.32 13.10 6.28
C PRO A 82 -8.51 12.75 5.38
N SER A 83 -8.45 13.13 4.10
CA SER A 83 -9.52 12.82 3.13
C SER A 83 -9.52 11.32 2.77
N TRP A 84 -8.34 10.72 2.72
CA TRP A 84 -8.17 9.28 2.53
C TRP A 84 -8.76 8.51 3.70
N MET A 85 -8.40 8.88 4.93
CA MET A 85 -8.85 8.22 6.16
C MET A 85 -10.38 8.29 6.35
N LYS A 86 -11.03 9.39 5.96
CA LYS A 86 -12.50 9.51 5.98
C LYS A 86 -13.21 8.56 5.01
N LYS A 87 -12.52 8.14 3.95
CA LYS A 87 -13.05 7.23 2.93
C LYS A 87 -12.60 5.78 3.15
N SER A 88 -11.53 5.58 3.89
CA SER A 88 -11.02 4.27 4.25
C SER A 88 -12.05 3.58 5.14
N ALA A 89 -12.59 2.45 4.68
CA ALA A 89 -13.58 1.66 5.41
C ALA A 89 -12.96 0.85 6.57
N ILE A 90 -11.69 1.08 6.91
CA ILE A 90 -11.06 0.46 8.07
C ILE A 90 -11.37 1.34 9.28
N PRO A 91 -12.27 0.92 10.19
CA PRO A 91 -12.43 1.60 11.46
C PRO A 91 -11.11 1.49 12.22
N PHE A 92 -10.57 2.64 12.60
CA PHE A 92 -9.58 2.69 13.67
C PHE A 92 -10.39 2.79 14.95
N ASP A 93 -10.61 1.65 15.61
CA ASP A 93 -11.03 1.63 17.02
C ASP A 93 -9.89 2.09 17.93
#